data_AF-A0A967D1V6-F1
#
_entry.id   AF-A0A967D1V6-F1
#
_cell.length_a   1.000
_cell.length_b   1.000
_cell.length_c   1.000
_cell.angle_alpha   90.00
_cell.angle_beta   90.00
_cell.angle_gamma   90.00
#
_symmetry.space_group_name_H-M   'P 1'
#
loop_
_entity.id
_entity.type
_entity.pdbx_description
1 polymer ?
#
loop_
_entity_poly.entity_id
_entity_poly.type
_entity_poly.pdbx_seq_one_letter_code
_entity_poly.pdbx_strand_id
1 'polypeptide(L)'
;FAAMHLALSDPDEYSRIIGEAHGPISAFGGTFLMMVALKFFIDEDKSVDWIVGLETRLRRVSSIRGFEIAFVLIIIIAICHFLPEYKHAAFLMSAIMGLLVFMLVDGLGAYLDNIASNTAAMGARGGLGAFLYLEVLDASFSFDGVIGAFALTTNILLIAIGLGIGAMYVRSMTIMLVERGTLAEFLYLEHGAFYSIFSLSIIMFLQSLFHVPEILTGGIGIVLIGLAFYKSIQHNKANAAS
;
A
#
# COMPACT_ATOMS: atom_id res chain seq x y z
N PHE A 1 -0.61 21.51 19.30
CA PHE A 1 -1.14 22.88 19.25
C PHE A 1 -0.39 23.78 18.26
N ALA A 2 0.95 23.79 18.22
CA ALA A 2 1.71 24.54 17.21
C ALA A 2 1.40 24.12 15.75
N ALA A 3 1.28 22.82 15.47
CA ALA A 3 0.91 22.32 14.14
C ALA A 3 -0.50 22.73 13.69
N MET A 4 -1.45 22.86 14.64
CA MET A 4 -2.82 23.29 14.34
C MET A 4 -2.90 24.79 14.11
N HIS A 5 -2.05 25.59 14.78
CA HIS A 5 -1.94 27.03 14.53
C HIS A 5 -1.19 27.32 13.22
N LEU A 6 -0.15 26.54 12.89
CA LEU A 6 0.57 26.66 11.61
C LEU A 6 -0.33 26.28 10.41
N ALA A 7 -1.13 25.22 10.54
CA ALA A 7 -2.08 24.79 9.50
C ALA A 7 -3.23 25.79 9.26
N LEU A 8 -3.52 26.67 10.23
CA LEU A 8 -4.59 27.68 10.13
C LEU A 8 -4.07 29.08 9.82
N SER A 9 -2.80 29.39 10.15
CA SER A 9 -2.23 30.74 9.99
C SER A 9 -1.39 30.92 8.73
N ASP A 10 -0.72 29.87 8.21
CA ASP A 10 0.11 29.96 6.98
C ASP A 10 0.03 28.66 6.13
N PRO A 11 -1.03 28.51 5.31
CA PRO A 11 -1.21 27.36 4.41
C PRO A 11 -0.03 27.17 3.43
N ASP A 12 0.59 28.27 3.01
CA ASP A 12 1.66 28.28 2.01
C ASP A 12 2.99 27.75 2.57
N GLU A 13 3.31 28.05 3.82
CA GLU A 13 4.53 27.56 4.46
C GLU A 13 4.43 26.07 4.82
N TYR A 14 3.23 25.61 5.22
CA TYR A 14 2.96 24.18 5.43
C TYR A 14 3.05 23.39 4.11
N SER A 15 2.49 23.93 3.02
CA SER A 15 2.57 23.30 1.70
C SER A 15 4.01 23.19 1.19
N ARG A 16 4.88 24.17 1.49
CA ARG A 16 6.31 24.11 1.15
C ARG A 16 7.04 23.01 1.90
N ILE A 17 6.81 22.87 3.21
CA ILE A 17 7.42 21.84 4.05
C ILE A 17 6.97 20.44 3.62
N ILE A 18 5.68 20.26 3.28
CA ILE A 18 5.16 18.99 2.76
C ILE A 18 5.72 18.67 1.38
N GLY A 19 5.87 19.67 0.51
CA GLY A 19 6.48 19.49 -0.82
C GLY A 19 7.93 18.99 -0.75
N GLU A 20 8.71 19.47 0.23
CA GLU A 20 10.07 18.98 0.48
C GLU A 20 10.11 17.58 1.11
N ALA A 21 9.09 17.23 1.90
CA ALA A 21 8.96 15.91 2.51
C ALA A 21 8.50 14.82 1.53
N HIS A 22 8.00 15.17 0.34
CA HIS A 22 7.45 14.21 -0.63
C HIS A 22 8.41 13.07 -0.97
N GLY A 23 9.68 13.36 -1.26
CA GLY A 23 10.68 12.33 -1.59
C GLY A 23 10.89 11.30 -0.46
N PRO A 24 11.20 11.74 0.77
CA PRO A 24 11.28 10.86 1.95
C PRO A 24 10.00 10.03 2.17
N ILE A 25 8.83 10.62 1.96
CA ILE A 25 7.55 9.95 2.16
C ILE A 25 7.34 8.83 1.14
N SER A 26 7.55 9.13 -0.15
CA SER A 26 7.41 8.16 -1.22
C SER A 26 8.43 7.02 -1.08
N ALA A 27 9.63 7.30 -0.55
CA ALA A 27 10.62 6.28 -0.23
C ALA A 27 10.18 5.32 0.90
N PHE A 28 9.62 5.88 1.98
CA PHE A 28 9.07 5.11 3.10
C PHE A 28 7.91 4.23 2.65
N GLY A 29 6.88 4.84 2.06
CA GLY A 29 5.67 4.14 1.64
C GLY A 29 5.92 3.16 0.49
N GLY A 30 6.75 3.53 -0.49
CA GLY A 30 7.16 2.65 -1.58
C GLY A 30 7.87 1.40 -1.06
N THR A 31 8.76 1.55 -0.08
CA THR A 31 9.45 0.41 0.55
C THR A 31 8.48 -0.49 1.33
N PHE A 32 7.62 0.11 2.15
CA PHE A 32 6.65 -0.62 2.97
C PHE A 32 5.64 -1.40 2.10
N LEU A 33 5.04 -0.75 1.11
CA LEU A 33 4.05 -1.38 0.21
C LEU A 33 4.67 -2.42 -0.71
N MET A 34 5.93 -2.23 -1.13
CA MET A 34 6.65 -3.23 -1.90
C MET A 34 6.87 -4.51 -1.08
N MET A 35 7.24 -4.38 0.20
CA MET A 35 7.36 -5.53 1.09
C MET A 35 6.02 -6.25 1.30
N VAL A 36 4.93 -5.50 1.50
CA VAL A 36 3.57 -6.05 1.59
C VAL A 36 3.22 -6.87 0.34
N ALA A 37 3.44 -6.30 -0.84
CA ALA A 37 3.11 -6.96 -2.10
C ALA A 37 3.98 -8.20 -2.35
N LEU A 38 5.30 -8.10 -2.13
CA LEU A 38 6.23 -9.21 -2.35
C LEU A 38 5.99 -10.36 -1.38
N LYS A 39 5.73 -10.07 -0.10
CA LYS A 39 5.37 -11.09 0.88
C LYS A 39 4.13 -11.86 0.40
N PHE A 40 3.10 -11.16 -0.04
CA PHE A 40 1.91 -11.80 -0.61
C PHE A 40 2.23 -12.63 -1.86
N PHE A 41 3.11 -12.18 -2.76
CA PHE A 41 3.48 -12.95 -3.96
C PHE A 41 4.35 -14.18 -3.69
N ILE A 42 5.11 -14.19 -2.59
CA ILE A 42 6.06 -15.24 -2.22
C ILE A 42 5.42 -16.30 -1.32
N ASP A 43 4.34 -15.97 -0.60
CA ASP A 43 3.62 -16.90 0.29
C ASP A 43 3.06 -18.11 -0.48
N GLU A 44 3.35 -19.31 0.02
CA GLU A 44 3.18 -20.60 -0.67
C GLU A 44 1.73 -21.11 -0.72
N ASP A 45 0.81 -20.51 0.04
CA ASP A 45 -0.58 -20.97 0.22
C ASP A 45 -1.58 -20.45 -0.84
N LYS A 46 -1.10 -19.99 -2.00
CA LYS A 46 -1.98 -19.54 -3.08
C LYS A 46 -2.42 -20.66 -4.00
N SER A 47 -3.73 -20.81 -4.09
CA SER A 47 -4.44 -21.78 -4.92
C SER A 47 -4.69 -21.32 -6.37
N VAL A 48 -4.41 -20.07 -6.74
CA VAL A 48 -4.61 -19.55 -8.10
C VAL A 48 -3.53 -18.54 -8.50
N ASP A 49 -2.73 -18.88 -9.51
CA ASP A 49 -1.72 -18.01 -10.13
C ASP A 49 -2.32 -17.23 -11.31
N TRP A 50 -2.27 -15.89 -11.28
CA TRP A 50 -2.80 -15.04 -12.36
C TRP A 50 -1.75 -14.81 -13.46
N ILE A 51 -0.46 -14.78 -13.13
CA ILE A 51 0.65 -14.66 -14.09
C ILE A 51 1.65 -15.79 -13.84
N VAL A 52 1.33 -16.96 -14.39
CA VAL A 52 2.08 -18.22 -14.25
C VAL A 52 3.60 -18.04 -14.52
N GLY A 53 4.01 -17.13 -15.41
CA GLY A 53 5.42 -16.93 -15.77
C GLY A 53 6.28 -16.21 -14.72
N LEU A 54 5.73 -15.23 -14.01
CA LEU A 54 6.47 -14.45 -13.00
C LEU A 54 6.40 -15.17 -11.65
N GLU A 55 5.22 -15.68 -11.29
CA GLU A 55 4.95 -16.39 -10.03
C GLU A 55 5.72 -17.72 -9.94
N THR A 56 5.85 -18.49 -11.04
CA THR A 56 6.59 -19.77 -11.02
C THR A 56 8.10 -19.59 -10.86
N ARG A 57 8.69 -18.50 -11.39
CA ARG A 57 10.11 -18.18 -11.19
C ARG A 57 10.38 -17.68 -9.77
N LEU A 58 9.48 -16.86 -9.23
CA LEU A 58 9.58 -16.35 -7.86
C LEU A 58 9.42 -17.48 -6.83
N ARG A 59 8.51 -18.44 -7.07
CA ARG A 59 8.28 -19.61 -6.21
C ARG A 59 9.51 -20.51 -6.08
N ARG A 60 10.32 -20.65 -7.14
CA ARG A 60 11.58 -21.41 -7.08
C ARG A 60 12.65 -20.73 -6.21
N VAL A 61 12.52 -19.43 -5.96
CA VAL A 61 13.45 -18.63 -5.15
C VAL A 61 12.91 -18.41 -3.71
N SER A 62 11.63 -18.73 -3.46
CA SER A 62 10.97 -18.64 -2.15
C SER A 62 11.63 -19.49 -1.04
N SER A 63 12.40 -20.53 -1.41
CA SER A 63 13.19 -21.33 -0.46
C SER A 63 14.21 -20.51 0.35
N ILE A 64 14.60 -19.32 -0.09
CA ILE A 64 15.55 -18.45 0.60
C ILE A 64 14.76 -17.41 1.42
N ARG A 65 14.64 -17.65 2.74
CA ARG A 65 14.12 -16.66 3.68
C ARG A 65 14.86 -15.33 3.52
N GLY A 66 14.11 -14.25 3.32
CA GLY A 66 14.66 -12.89 3.17
C GLY A 66 15.02 -12.47 1.75
N PHE A 67 14.67 -13.26 0.72
CA PHE A 67 14.84 -12.83 -0.68
C PHE A 67 14.09 -11.53 -0.99
N GLU A 68 12.86 -11.38 -0.48
CA GLU A 68 12.06 -10.16 -0.59
C GLU A 68 12.80 -8.91 -0.07
N ILE A 69 13.45 -9.02 1.10
CA ILE A 69 14.23 -7.93 1.68
C ILE A 69 15.42 -7.58 0.78
N ALA A 70 16.15 -8.60 0.32
CA ALA A 70 17.29 -8.40 -0.58
C ALA A 70 16.87 -7.74 -1.90
N PHE A 71 15.74 -8.16 -2.47
CA PHE A 71 15.19 -7.58 -3.68
C PHE A 71 14.81 -6.11 -3.50
N VAL A 72 14.13 -5.78 -2.39
CA VAL A 72 13.77 -4.39 -2.06
C VAL A 72 15.01 -3.53 -1.82
N LEU A 73 16.03 -4.05 -1.14
CA LEU A 73 17.30 -3.34 -0.94
C LEU A 73 18.00 -3.05 -2.27
N ILE A 74 17.98 -3.99 -3.23
CA ILE A 74 18.53 -3.76 -4.58
C ILE A 74 17.79 -2.62 -5.28
N ILE A 75 16.45 -2.58 -5.19
CA ILE A 75 15.64 -1.49 -5.75
C ILE A 75 15.99 -0.16 -5.10
N ILE A 76 16.09 -0.10 -3.77
CA ILE A 76 16.47 1.11 -3.03
C ILE A 76 17.84 1.61 -3.48
N ILE A 77 18.82 0.72 -3.58
CA ILE A 77 20.18 1.06 -4.05
C ILE A 77 20.15 1.58 -5.48
N ALA A 78 19.41 0.92 -6.37
CA ALA A 78 19.27 1.34 -7.77
C ALA A 78 18.68 2.75 -7.86
N ILE A 79 17.57 3.01 -7.17
CA ILE A 79 16.91 4.32 -7.18
C ILE A 79 17.80 5.39 -6.56
N CYS A 80 18.48 5.08 -5.45
CA CYS A 80 19.42 6.01 -4.83
C CYS A 80 20.52 6.44 -5.81
N HIS A 81 20.97 5.56 -6.70
CA HIS A 81 21.97 5.90 -7.72
C HIS A 81 21.46 6.88 -8.77
N PHE A 82 20.17 6.84 -9.09
CA PHE A 82 19.54 7.78 -10.03
C PHE A 82 19.09 9.09 -9.37
N LEU A 83 19.13 9.17 -8.03
CA LEU A 83 18.71 10.33 -7.27
C LEU A 83 19.87 11.36 -7.16
N PRO A 84 19.61 12.68 -7.09
CA PRO A 84 20.65 13.66 -6.81
C PRO A 84 21.30 13.48 -5.43
N GLU A 85 22.61 13.70 -5.31
CA GLU A 85 23.42 13.45 -4.10
C GLU A 85 22.85 14.08 -2.82
N TYR A 86 22.26 15.28 -2.94
CA TYR A 86 21.71 16.01 -1.79
C TYR A 86 20.44 15.35 -1.19
N LYS A 87 19.78 14.42 -1.90
CA LYS A 87 18.58 13.71 -1.42
C LYS A 87 18.86 12.29 -0.92
N HIS A 88 20.08 11.76 -1.11
CA HIS A 88 20.44 10.37 -0.81
C HIS A 88 20.17 10.00 0.66
N ALA A 89 20.64 10.82 1.59
CA ALA A 89 20.53 10.55 3.02
C ALA A 89 19.06 10.47 3.47
N ALA A 90 18.24 11.43 3.03
CA ALA A 90 16.83 11.49 3.39
C ALA A 90 16.04 10.32 2.77
N PHE A 91 16.32 9.98 1.50
CA PHE A 91 15.70 8.84 0.81
C PHE A 91 16.06 7.51 1.47
N LEU A 92 17.35 7.24 1.70
CA LEU A 92 17.81 6.00 2.31
C LEU A 92 17.29 5.84 3.73
N MET A 93 17.33 6.90 4.53
CA MET A 93 16.83 6.86 5.91
C MET A 93 15.34 6.51 5.94
N SER A 94 14.53 7.16 5.11
CA SER A 94 13.10 6.85 5.01
C SER A 94 12.81 5.47 4.47
N ALA A 95 13.54 5.01 3.45
CA ALA A 95 13.37 3.68 2.89
C ALA A 95 13.70 2.60 3.93
N ILE A 96 14.82 2.75 4.65
CA ILE A 96 15.21 1.85 5.74
C ILE A 96 14.18 1.88 6.87
N MET A 97 13.63 3.04 7.23
CA MET A 97 12.57 3.13 8.22
C MET A 97 11.30 2.42 7.76
N GLY A 98 10.93 2.52 6.48
CA GLY A 98 9.81 1.77 5.90
C GLY A 98 10.02 0.26 6.00
N LEU A 99 11.22 -0.22 5.67
CA LEU A 99 11.61 -1.62 5.81
C LEU A 99 11.57 -2.08 7.28
N LEU A 100 12.07 -1.25 8.20
CA LEU A 100 12.11 -1.54 9.63
C LEU A 100 10.70 -1.64 10.20
N VAL A 101 9.82 -0.68 9.89
CA VAL A 101 8.42 -0.69 10.34
C VAL A 101 7.70 -1.92 9.80
N PHE A 102 7.89 -2.27 8.52
CA PHE A 102 7.34 -3.51 7.97
C PHE A 102 7.80 -4.73 8.77
N MET A 103 9.11 -4.87 8.98
CA MET A 103 9.69 -6.01 9.71
C MET A 103 9.22 -6.09 11.16
N LEU A 104 9.01 -4.95 11.83
CA LEU A 104 8.45 -4.91 13.17
C LEU A 104 6.98 -5.36 13.19
N VAL A 105 6.15 -4.82 12.31
CA VAL A 105 4.74 -5.21 12.22
C VAL A 105 4.61 -6.69 11.89
N ASP A 106 5.40 -7.16 10.93
CA ASP A 106 5.42 -8.55 10.50
C ASP A 106 5.91 -9.49 11.60
N GLY A 107 7.02 -9.14 12.24
CA GLY A 107 7.60 -9.89 13.35
C GLY A 107 6.68 -9.92 14.58
N LEU A 108 5.99 -8.81 14.87
CA LEU A 108 4.97 -8.75 15.93
C LEU A 108 3.78 -9.66 15.59
N GLY A 109 3.31 -9.67 14.34
CA GLY A 109 2.27 -10.60 13.87
C GLY A 109 2.67 -12.05 14.11
N ALA A 110 3.83 -12.46 13.59
CA ALA A 110 4.33 -13.82 13.75
C ALA A 110 4.58 -14.21 15.22
N TYR A 111 5.03 -13.27 16.06
CA TYR A 111 5.21 -13.49 17.49
C TYR A 111 3.87 -13.69 18.22
N LEU A 112 2.87 -12.86 17.90
CA LEU A 112 1.52 -12.98 18.45
C LEU A 112 0.86 -14.29 18.04
N ASP A 113 1.04 -14.72 16.78
CA ASP A 113 0.51 -15.99 16.27
C ASP A 113 1.16 -17.20 16.97
N ASN A 114 2.48 -17.18 17.21
CA ASN A 114 3.18 -18.24 17.94
C ASN A 114 2.78 -18.33 19.43
N ILE A 115 2.38 -17.21 20.05
CA ILE A 115 1.83 -17.22 21.41
C ILE A 115 0.39 -17.72 21.41
N ALA A 116 -0.40 -17.33 20.40
CA ALA A 116 -1.78 -17.75 20.24
C ALA A 116 -1.92 -19.25 19.94
N SER A 117 -0.92 -19.88 19.28
CA SER A 117 -0.90 -21.33 19.11
C SER A 117 -0.57 -22.09 20.40
N ASN A 118 0.15 -21.47 21.34
CA ASN A 118 0.54 -22.06 22.63
C ASN A 118 -0.46 -21.81 23.78
N THR A 119 -1.40 -20.87 23.63
CA THR A 119 -2.46 -20.62 24.61
C THR A 119 -3.81 -20.65 23.92
N ALA A 120 -4.80 -21.37 24.46
CA ALA A 120 -6.15 -21.51 23.88
C ALA A 120 -6.96 -20.20 23.72
N ALA A 121 -6.33 -19.03 23.85
CA ALA A 121 -6.87 -17.72 23.48
C ALA A 121 -6.70 -17.47 21.97
N MET A 122 -7.36 -18.30 21.17
CA MET A 122 -7.15 -18.45 19.72
C MET A 122 -7.64 -17.26 18.85
N GLY A 123 -8.40 -16.31 19.41
CA GLY A 123 -9.09 -15.28 18.61
C GLY A 123 -8.65 -13.83 18.82
N ALA A 124 -8.26 -13.45 20.04
CA ALA A 124 -8.09 -12.02 20.37
C ALA A 124 -6.71 -11.44 19.99
N ARG A 125 -5.67 -12.28 19.90
CA ARG A 125 -4.27 -11.81 19.75
C ARG A 125 -3.77 -11.81 18.31
N GLY A 126 -4.12 -12.81 17.50
CA GLY A 126 -3.88 -12.77 16.04
C GLY A 126 -4.61 -11.59 15.38
N GLY A 127 -5.80 -11.24 15.90
CA GLY A 127 -6.53 -10.04 15.49
C GLY A 127 -5.80 -8.72 15.76
N LEU A 128 -4.90 -8.66 16.75
CA LEU A 128 -4.13 -7.45 17.05
C LEU A 128 -3.00 -7.23 16.02
N GLY A 129 -2.32 -8.29 15.61
CA GLY A 129 -1.32 -8.24 14.54
C GLY A 129 -1.94 -7.83 13.20
N ALA A 130 -3.06 -8.46 12.83
CA ALA A 130 -3.82 -8.10 11.64
C ALA A 130 -4.36 -6.66 11.72
N PHE A 131 -4.83 -6.20 12.89
CA PHE A 131 -5.28 -4.83 13.09
C PHE A 131 -4.15 -3.82 12.90
N LEU A 132 -3.00 -4.00 13.56
CA LEU A 132 -1.85 -3.12 13.38
C LEU A 132 -1.37 -3.10 11.93
N TYR A 133 -1.36 -4.26 11.28
CA TYR A 133 -1.02 -4.38 9.87
C TYR A 133 -1.97 -3.58 8.96
N LEU A 134 -3.29 -3.72 9.16
CA LEU A 134 -4.30 -3.00 8.40
C LEU A 134 -4.26 -1.49 8.66
N GLU A 135 -4.05 -1.06 9.90
CA GLU A 135 -3.94 0.36 10.26
C GLU A 135 -2.68 1.00 9.66
N VAL A 136 -1.54 0.29 9.63
CA VAL A 136 -0.33 0.82 9.00
C VAL A 136 -0.47 0.89 7.47
N LEU A 137 -1.15 -0.09 6.87
CA LEU A 137 -1.49 -0.09 5.45
C LEU A 137 -2.45 1.07 5.11
N ASP A 138 -3.49 1.29 5.93
CA ASP A 138 -4.43 2.41 5.77
C ASP A 138 -3.74 3.75 6.00
N ALA A 139 -2.86 3.86 6.99
CA ALA A 139 -2.04 5.04 7.24
C ALA A 139 -1.14 5.36 6.03
N SER A 140 -0.48 4.36 5.45
CA SER A 140 0.38 4.52 4.28
C SER A 140 -0.41 4.97 3.05
N PHE A 141 -1.61 4.41 2.82
CA PHE A 141 -2.49 4.83 1.72
C PHE A 141 -3.12 6.21 1.94
N SER A 142 -3.50 6.54 3.18
CA SER A 142 -4.04 7.87 3.51
C SER A 142 -3.01 8.97 3.26
N PHE A 143 -1.73 8.67 3.49
CA PHE A 143 -0.65 9.63 3.34
C PHE A 143 -0.33 9.96 1.88
N ASP A 144 -0.34 8.95 1.00
CA ASP A 144 -0.25 9.16 -0.46
C ASP A 144 -1.47 9.93 -1.01
N GLY A 145 -2.68 9.63 -0.49
CA GLY A 145 -3.91 10.35 -0.86
C GLY A 145 -3.92 11.84 -0.47
N VAL A 146 -3.38 12.18 0.72
CA VAL A 146 -3.20 13.58 1.15
C VAL A 146 -2.20 14.31 0.27
N ILE A 147 -1.09 13.65 -0.08
CA ILE A 147 -0.05 14.22 -0.95
C ILE A 147 -0.57 14.47 -2.36
N GLY A 148 -1.30 13.52 -2.94
CA GLY A 148 -1.92 13.72 -4.25
C GLY A 148 -2.97 14.84 -4.26
N ALA A 149 -3.66 15.06 -3.13
CA ALA A 149 -4.58 16.18 -3.00
C ALA A 149 -3.84 17.54 -2.96
N PHE A 150 -2.62 17.59 -2.41
CA PHE A 150 -1.78 18.80 -2.39
C PHE A 150 -1.36 19.28 -3.78
N ALA A 151 -1.28 18.40 -4.76
CA ALA A 151 -0.98 18.80 -6.14
C ALA A 151 -2.16 19.44 -6.88
N LEU A 152 -3.39 19.16 -6.44
CA LEU A 152 -4.59 19.82 -6.97
C LEU A 152 -4.91 21.12 -6.23
N THR A 153 -4.66 21.17 -4.92
CA THR A 153 -4.95 22.36 -4.10
C THR A 153 -4.06 22.39 -2.86
N THR A 154 -3.58 23.57 -2.49
CA THR A 154 -2.81 23.77 -1.24
C THR A 154 -3.71 24.03 -0.03
N ASN A 155 -5.03 24.15 -0.24
CA ASN A 155 -5.98 24.41 0.84
C ASN A 155 -6.26 23.13 1.62
N ILE A 156 -5.64 23.00 2.80
CA ILE A 156 -5.78 21.87 3.73
C ILE A 156 -7.24 21.56 4.06
N LEU A 157 -8.10 22.58 4.21
CA LEU A 157 -9.52 22.35 4.51
C LEU A 157 -10.23 21.67 3.33
N LEU A 158 -9.89 22.04 2.10
CA LEU A 158 -10.47 21.44 0.90
C LEU A 158 -9.98 19.99 0.72
N ILE A 159 -8.70 19.72 0.99
CA ILE A 159 -8.14 18.37 1.04
C ILE A 159 -8.86 17.52 2.10
N ALA A 160 -8.98 18.03 3.33
CA ALA A 160 -9.59 17.32 4.44
C ALA A 160 -11.07 17.00 4.19
N ILE A 161 -11.83 17.95 3.63
CA ILE A 161 -13.23 17.73 3.26
C ILE A 161 -13.32 16.70 2.12
N GLY A 162 -12.49 16.83 1.08
CA GLY A 162 -12.49 15.91 -0.06
C GLY A 162 -12.16 14.47 0.34
N LEU A 163 -11.09 14.27 1.09
CA LEU A 163 -10.70 12.96 1.62
C LEU A 163 -11.72 12.43 2.63
N GLY A 164 -12.29 13.28 3.48
CA GLY A 164 -13.34 12.89 4.42
C GLY A 164 -14.60 12.40 3.72
N ILE A 165 -15.04 13.08 2.65
CA ILE A 165 -16.17 12.64 1.83
C ILE A 165 -15.82 11.32 1.12
N GLY A 166 -14.62 11.21 0.55
CA GLY A 166 -14.15 9.99 -0.12
C GLY A 166 -14.12 8.77 0.82
N ALA A 167 -13.55 8.92 2.01
CA ALA A 167 -13.50 7.88 3.02
C ALA A 167 -14.90 7.45 3.48
N MET A 168 -15.81 8.41 3.67
CA MET A 168 -17.21 8.11 3.99
C MET A 168 -17.92 7.40 2.84
N TYR A 169 -17.68 7.77 1.59
CA TYR A 169 -18.27 7.11 0.43
C TYR A 169 -17.81 5.66 0.29
N VAL A 170 -16.49 5.41 0.39
CA VAL A 170 -15.93 4.05 0.35
C VAL A 170 -16.49 3.21 1.49
N ARG A 171 -16.57 3.77 2.71
CA ARG A 171 -17.17 3.10 3.87
C ARG A 171 -18.64 2.76 3.65
N SER A 172 -19.43 3.68 3.09
CA SER A 172 -20.84 3.40 2.78
C SER A 172 -20.99 2.33 1.71
N MET A 173 -20.10 2.30 0.71
CA MET A 173 -20.12 1.27 -0.33
C MET A 173 -19.77 -0.11 0.22
N THR A 174 -18.76 -0.22 1.08
CA THR A 174 -18.37 -1.51 1.68
C THR A 174 -19.47 -2.05 2.59
N ILE A 175 -20.10 -1.20 3.40
CA ILE A 175 -21.26 -1.59 4.23
C ILE A 175 -22.40 -2.11 3.34
N MET A 176 -22.73 -1.40 2.26
CA MET A 176 -23.78 -1.82 1.32
C MET A 176 -23.46 -3.18 0.66
N LEU A 177 -22.20 -3.42 0.30
CA LEU A 177 -21.76 -4.70 -0.29
C LEU A 177 -21.81 -5.86 0.72
N VAL A 178 -21.52 -5.59 1.99
CA VAL A 178 -21.67 -6.56 3.09
C VAL A 178 -23.14 -6.91 3.32
N GLU A 179 -24.01 -5.90 3.40
CA GLU A 179 -25.46 -6.10 3.60
C GLU A 179 -26.11 -6.90 2.46
N ARG A 180 -25.61 -6.76 1.23
CA ARG A 180 -26.12 -7.51 0.05
C ARG A 180 -25.59 -8.94 -0.06
N GLY A 181 -24.70 -9.39 0.83
CA GLY A 181 -24.20 -10.77 0.85
C GLY A 181 -23.31 -11.17 -0.34
N THR A 182 -22.89 -10.21 -1.17
CA THR A 182 -22.11 -10.47 -2.40
C THR A 182 -20.60 -10.65 -2.16
N LEU A 183 -20.10 -10.57 -0.91
CA LEU A 183 -18.67 -10.67 -0.63
C LEU A 183 -18.06 -12.05 -0.97
N ALA A 184 -18.85 -13.12 -0.92
CA ALA A 184 -18.38 -14.49 -1.13
C ALA A 184 -18.06 -14.84 -2.60
N GLU A 185 -18.37 -13.96 -3.55
CA GLU A 185 -18.27 -14.21 -4.99
C GLU A 185 -17.03 -13.59 -5.65
N PHE A 186 -16.18 -12.90 -4.87
CA PHE A 186 -15.06 -12.09 -5.34
C PHE A 186 -13.68 -12.75 -5.10
N LEU A 187 -13.54 -14.02 -5.49
CA LEU A 187 -12.28 -14.80 -5.35
C LEU A 187 -11.06 -14.13 -6.01
N TYR A 188 -11.26 -13.30 -7.03
CA TYR A 188 -10.18 -12.62 -7.77
C TYR A 188 -9.90 -11.18 -7.32
N LEU A 189 -10.72 -10.61 -6.42
CA LEU A 189 -10.59 -9.21 -6.00
C LEU A 189 -9.38 -9.02 -5.07
N GLU A 190 -9.06 -10.03 -4.27
CA GLU A 190 -7.88 -10.04 -3.41
C GLU A 190 -6.60 -9.91 -4.25
N HIS A 191 -6.47 -10.72 -5.30
CA HIS A 191 -5.33 -10.63 -6.22
C HIS A 191 -5.25 -9.25 -6.89
N GLY A 192 -6.36 -8.73 -7.42
CA GLY A 192 -6.40 -7.40 -8.03
C GLY A 192 -5.97 -6.27 -7.08
N ALA A 193 -6.33 -6.39 -5.80
CA ALA A 193 -5.89 -5.45 -4.77
C ALA A 193 -4.37 -5.49 -4.59
N PHE A 194 -3.77 -6.66 -4.37
CA PHE A 194 -2.31 -6.76 -4.18
C PHE A 194 -1.48 -6.38 -5.42
N TYR A 195 -1.97 -6.65 -6.63
CA TYR A 195 -1.36 -6.12 -7.85
C TYR A 195 -1.43 -4.58 -7.91
N SER A 196 -2.51 -3.99 -7.40
CA SER A 196 -2.64 -2.53 -7.27
C SER A 196 -1.65 -1.98 -6.24
N ILE A 197 -1.46 -2.66 -5.10
CA ILE A 197 -0.47 -2.29 -4.09
C ILE A 197 0.96 -2.36 -4.66
N PHE A 198 1.26 -3.40 -5.43
CA PHE A 198 2.55 -3.53 -6.12
C PHE A 198 2.78 -2.45 -7.16
N SER A 199 1.78 -2.15 -7.98
CA SER A 199 1.86 -1.05 -8.95
C SER A 199 2.06 0.30 -8.23
N LEU A 200 1.38 0.51 -7.12
CA LEU A 200 1.48 1.74 -6.33
C LEU A 200 2.87 1.90 -5.72
N SER A 201 3.45 0.84 -5.17
CA SER A 201 4.81 0.89 -4.60
C SER A 201 5.86 1.27 -5.66
N ILE A 202 5.75 0.74 -6.87
CA ILE A 202 6.60 1.11 -8.02
C ILE A 202 6.42 2.60 -8.37
N ILE A 203 5.17 3.07 -8.40
CA ILE A 203 4.86 4.47 -8.68
C ILE A 203 5.45 5.40 -7.62
N MET A 204 5.35 5.05 -6.33
CA MET A 204 5.94 5.85 -5.24
C MET A 204 7.48 5.91 -5.35
N PHE A 205 8.11 4.81 -5.75
CA PHE A 205 9.54 4.81 -6.05
C PHE A 205 9.89 5.70 -7.25
N LEU A 206 9.09 5.69 -8.32
CA LEU A 206 9.26 6.55 -9.49
C LEU A 206 9.02 8.04 -9.18
N GLN A 207 8.05 8.36 -8.33
CA GLN A 207 7.79 9.73 -7.86
C GLN A 207 9.00 10.36 -7.17
N SER A 208 9.86 9.53 -6.55
CA SER A 208 11.10 10.01 -5.94
C SER A 208 12.11 10.51 -6.97
N LEU A 209 12.07 10.00 -8.20
CA LEU A 209 12.97 10.37 -9.30
C LEU A 209 12.41 11.49 -10.18
N PHE A 210 11.11 11.43 -10.49
CA PHE A 210 10.44 12.40 -11.37
C PHE A 210 9.07 12.75 -10.79
N HIS A 211 8.61 13.99 -11.00
CA HIS A 211 7.23 14.36 -10.70
C HIS A 211 6.30 13.60 -11.64
N VAL A 212 5.67 12.54 -11.14
CA VAL A 212 4.66 11.78 -11.88
C VAL A 212 3.31 12.47 -11.67
N PRO A 213 2.60 12.91 -12.74
CA PRO A 213 1.29 13.53 -12.59
C PRO A 213 0.32 12.57 -11.87
N GLU A 214 -0.42 13.03 -10.86
CA GLU A 214 -1.30 12.10 -10.11
C GLU A 214 -2.43 11.53 -10.98
N ILE A 215 -2.79 12.21 -12.06
CA ILE A 215 -3.76 11.69 -13.03
C ILE A 215 -3.27 10.35 -13.61
N LEU A 216 -1.96 10.19 -13.82
CA LEU A 216 -1.35 8.94 -14.28
C LEU A 216 -1.32 7.91 -13.15
N THR A 217 -0.97 8.30 -11.92
CA THR A 217 -0.87 7.36 -10.79
C THR A 217 -2.25 6.82 -10.39
N GLY A 218 -3.22 7.72 -10.18
CA GLY A 218 -4.61 7.38 -9.91
C GLY A 218 -5.28 6.69 -11.10
N GLY A 219 -4.95 7.08 -12.33
CA GLY A 219 -5.46 6.45 -13.55
C GLY A 219 -5.05 4.98 -13.67
N ILE A 220 -3.79 4.65 -13.38
CA ILE A 220 -3.32 3.25 -13.38
C ILE A 220 -4.06 2.43 -12.34
N GLY A 221 -4.24 2.96 -11.13
CA GLY A 221 -5.02 2.30 -10.07
C GLY A 221 -6.47 2.04 -10.47
N ILE A 222 -7.15 3.05 -11.03
CA ILE A 222 -8.53 2.93 -11.52
C ILE A 222 -8.63 1.91 -12.66
N VAL A 223 -7.67 1.89 -13.59
CA VAL A 223 -7.65 0.94 -14.71
C VAL A 223 -7.44 -0.49 -14.20
N LEU A 224 -6.51 -0.71 -13.26
CA LEU A 224 -6.25 -2.04 -12.68
C LEU A 224 -7.44 -2.56 -11.88
N ILE A 225 -8.00 -1.74 -10.98
CA ILE A 225 -9.18 -2.11 -10.18
C ILE A 225 -10.39 -2.31 -11.10
N GLY A 226 -10.57 -1.44 -12.10
CA GLY A 226 -11.64 -1.56 -13.09
C GLY A 226 -11.54 -2.83 -13.94
N LEU A 227 -10.33 -3.20 -14.38
CA LEU A 227 -10.08 -4.45 -15.09
C LEU A 227 -10.33 -5.68 -14.20
N ALA A 228 -9.88 -5.65 -12.94
CA ALA A 228 -10.13 -6.72 -11.97
C ALA A 228 -11.63 -6.88 -11.71
N PHE A 229 -12.36 -5.78 -11.52
CA PHE A 229 -13.80 -5.78 -11.33
C PHE A 229 -14.56 -6.27 -12.56
N TYR A 230 -14.17 -5.83 -13.76
CA TYR A 230 -14.76 -6.29 -15.03
C TYR A 230 -14.54 -7.79 -15.24
N LYS A 231 -13.32 -8.28 -15.00
CA LYS A 231 -12.99 -9.71 -15.03
C LYS A 231 -13.81 -10.50 -14.00
N SER A 232 -14.03 -9.95 -12.80
CA SER A 232 -14.83 -10.60 -11.77
C SER A 232 -16.31 -10.72 -12.17
N ILE A 233 -16.91 -9.68 -12.77
CA ILE A 233 -18.29 -9.74 -13.27
C ILE A 233 -18.41 -10.73 -14.44
N GLN A 234 -17.42 -10.79 -15.32
CA GLN A 234 -17.43 -11.73 -16.44
C GLN A 234 -17.35 -13.18 -15.97
N HIS A 235 -16.52 -13.48 -14.98
CA HIS A 235 -16.43 -14.82 -14.39
C HIS A 235 -17.72 -15.21 -13.66
N ASN A 236 -18.33 -14.26 -12.95
CA ASN A 236 -19.60 -14.49 -12.26
C ASN A 236 -20.77 -14.75 -13.23
N LYS A 237 -20.81 -14.03 -14.37
CA LYS A 237 -21.77 -14.31 -15.45
C LYS A 237 -21.53 -15.64 -16.17
N ALA A 238 -20.30 -16.11 -16.25
CA ALA A 238 -19.98 -17.41 -16.86
C ALA A 238 -20.38 -18.59 -15.97
N ASN A 239 -20.23 -18.45 -14.65
CA ASN A 239 -20.66 -19.47 -13.68
C ASN A 239 -22.18 -19.47 -13.46
N ALA A 240 -22.88 -18.34 -13.65
CA ALA A 240 -24.34 -18.29 -13.60
C ALA A 240 -25.04 -18.88 -14.86
N ALA A 241 -24.28 -19.20 -15.91
CA ALA A 241 -24.79 -19.77 -17.17
C ALA A 241 -24.49 -21.28 -17.33
N SER A 242 -23.95 -21.93 -16.30
CA SER A 242 -23.71 -23.37 -16.21
C SER A 242 -24.60 -24.00 -15.14
#